data_AF-A0A2D9WN41-F1
#
_entry.id   AF-A0A2D9WN41-F1
#
_cell.length_a   1.000
_cell.length_b   1.000
_cell.length_c   1.000
_cell.angle_alpha   90.00
_cell.angle_beta   90.00
_cell.angle_gamma   90.00
#
_symmetry.space_group_name_H-M   'P 1'
#
loop_
_entity.id
_entity.type
_entity.pdbx_description
1 polymer ?
#
loop_
_entity_poly.entity_id
_entity_poly.type
_entity_poly.pdbx_seq_one_letter_code
_entity_poly.pdbx_strand_id
1 'polypeptide(L)'
;MNSNTITGLFFLVGGVTPLLIYMALSPDGLDVLTTQQTELIASWLLLSIPIAYMRTTNTMTASTGKEMAQIGVLVTIVAFGGGMVADAFAAAGDDAARNTIGQLLWSTMMIGTFFLGLGYYLEKAFPVVVSGLLMLLGVVGFLVLGIGGTDQDENSLLMVVMPIWMLLIIAMGVITLRRE
;
A
#
# COMPACT_ATOMS: atom_id res chain seq x y z
N MET A 1 12.64 -17.39 -14.26
CA MET A 1 12.61 -16.41 -13.16
C MET A 1 12.04 -17.11 -11.93
N ASN A 2 12.70 -17.04 -10.76
CA ASN A 2 12.21 -17.69 -9.53
C ASN A 2 10.89 -17.02 -9.09
N SER A 3 9.98 -17.76 -8.46
CA SER A 3 8.72 -17.25 -7.91
C SER A 3 8.95 -16.07 -6.95
N ASN A 4 9.99 -16.15 -6.13
CA ASN A 4 10.41 -15.07 -5.21
C ASN A 4 10.84 -13.81 -5.97
N THR A 5 11.51 -13.97 -7.12
CA THR A 5 11.89 -12.84 -7.97
C THR A 5 10.66 -12.06 -8.44
N ILE A 6 9.62 -12.76 -8.92
CA ILE A 6 8.38 -12.11 -9.38
C ILE A 6 7.68 -11.41 -8.21
N THR A 7 7.52 -12.08 -7.06
CA THR A 7 6.84 -11.49 -5.89
C THR A 7 7.59 -10.27 -5.36
N GLY A 8 8.91 -10.35 -5.25
CA GLY A 8 9.75 -9.22 -4.82
C GLY A 8 9.68 -8.04 -5.78
N LEU A 9 9.67 -8.28 -7.10
CA LEU A 9 9.48 -7.22 -8.09
C LEU A 9 8.13 -6.54 -7.98
N PHE A 10 7.04 -7.27 -7.71
CA PHE A 10 5.72 -6.65 -7.50
C PHE A 10 5.71 -5.71 -6.29
N PHE A 11 6.36 -6.09 -5.18
CA PHE A 11 6.54 -5.18 -4.05
C PHE A 11 7.34 -3.94 -4.44
N LEU A 12 8.47 -4.11 -5.15
CA LEU A 12 9.30 -2.97 -5.55
C LEU A 12 8.61 -2.03 -6.53
N VAL A 13 7.88 -2.57 -7.52
CA VAL A 13 7.08 -1.77 -8.44
C VAL A 13 6.07 -0.95 -7.63
N GLY A 14 5.24 -1.59 -6.84
CA GLY A 14 4.21 -0.90 -6.06
C GLY A 14 4.77 0.12 -5.05
N GLY A 15 5.92 -0.16 -4.43
CA GLY A 15 6.52 0.73 -3.43
C GLY A 15 7.32 1.90 -4.01
N VAL A 16 7.88 1.77 -5.21
CA VAL A 16 8.76 2.79 -5.82
C VAL A 16 8.07 3.58 -6.91
N THR A 17 7.28 2.93 -7.78
CA THR A 17 6.82 3.62 -8.98
C THR A 17 5.86 4.77 -8.71
N PRO A 18 4.91 4.73 -7.75
CA PRO A 18 4.08 5.89 -7.48
C PRO A 18 4.93 7.13 -7.15
N LEU A 19 5.97 6.97 -6.33
CA LEU A 19 6.90 8.06 -6.01
C LEU A 19 7.57 8.62 -7.27
N LEU A 20 8.06 7.75 -8.15
CA LEU A 20 8.68 8.19 -9.40
C LEU A 20 7.69 8.89 -10.33
N ILE A 21 6.44 8.41 -10.42
CA ILE A 21 5.41 9.03 -11.24
C ILE A 21 5.06 10.43 -10.70
N TYR A 22 4.76 10.56 -9.41
CA TYR A 22 4.41 11.83 -8.79
C TYR A 22 5.58 12.82 -8.75
N MET A 23 6.82 12.39 -8.49
CA MET A 23 7.96 13.30 -8.36
C MET A 23 8.62 13.65 -9.69
N ALA A 24 8.66 12.71 -10.65
CA ALA A 24 9.41 12.91 -11.88
C ALA A 24 8.51 13.25 -13.06
N LEU A 25 7.38 12.57 -13.24
CA LEU A 25 6.62 12.66 -14.50
C LEU A 25 5.37 13.55 -14.41
N SER A 26 4.90 13.85 -13.20
CA SER A 26 3.72 14.69 -12.96
C SER A 26 3.93 16.16 -13.35
N PRO A 27 2.87 16.99 -13.33
CA PRO A 27 2.97 18.44 -13.50
C PRO A 27 3.93 19.13 -12.52
N ASP A 28 4.11 18.59 -11.32
CA ASP A 28 5.02 19.13 -10.29
C ASP A 28 6.49 18.73 -10.52
N GLY A 29 6.73 17.75 -11.40
CA GLY A 29 8.06 17.25 -11.76
C GLY A 29 8.55 17.81 -13.09
N LEU A 30 8.68 16.94 -14.09
CA LEU A 30 9.11 17.29 -15.45
C LEU A 30 7.94 17.75 -16.35
N ASP A 31 6.70 17.75 -15.84
CA ASP A 31 5.49 18.16 -16.57
C ASP A 31 5.31 17.40 -17.89
N VAL A 32 5.52 16.08 -17.85
CA VAL A 32 5.40 15.17 -19.01
C VAL A 32 4.02 14.52 -19.07
N LEU A 33 3.36 14.39 -17.91
CA LEU A 33 2.04 13.81 -17.76
C LEU A 33 1.06 14.84 -17.21
N THR A 34 -0.20 14.78 -17.66
CA THR A 34 -1.28 15.51 -17.00
C THR A 34 -1.55 14.93 -15.60
N THR A 35 -2.24 15.68 -14.74
CA THR A 35 -2.72 15.18 -13.44
C THR A 35 -3.49 13.88 -13.59
N GLN A 36 -4.42 13.83 -14.56
CA GLN A 36 -5.21 12.62 -14.82
C GLN A 36 -4.35 11.42 -15.22
N GLN A 37 -3.35 11.61 -16.09
CA GLN A 37 -2.44 10.55 -16.49
C GLN A 37 -1.59 10.07 -15.31
N THR A 38 -1.14 11.00 -14.46
CA THR A 38 -0.37 10.72 -13.25
C THR A 38 -1.15 9.81 -12.31
N GLU A 39 -2.38 10.18 -11.96
CA GLU A 39 -3.23 9.40 -11.04
C GLU A 39 -3.55 8.00 -11.59
N LEU A 40 -3.87 7.88 -12.89
CA LEU A 40 -4.17 6.59 -13.52
C LEU A 40 -2.97 5.64 -13.51
N ILE A 41 -1.80 6.13 -13.93
CA ILE A 41 -0.59 5.30 -14.02
C ILE A 41 -0.13 4.90 -12.61
N ALA A 42 -0.12 5.84 -11.66
CA ALA A 42 0.24 5.56 -10.27
C ALA A 42 -0.70 4.49 -9.68
N SER A 43 -2.02 4.66 -9.85
CA SER A 43 -3.04 3.72 -9.40
C SER A 43 -2.85 2.31 -9.95
N TRP A 44 -2.63 2.17 -11.27
CA TRP A 44 -2.46 0.85 -11.89
C TRP A 44 -1.18 0.16 -11.43
N LEU A 45 -0.09 0.89 -11.26
CA LEU A 45 1.16 0.31 -10.78
C LEU A 45 1.07 -0.08 -9.30
N LEU A 46 0.32 0.67 -8.49
CA LEU A 46 0.08 0.37 -7.09
C LEU A 46 -0.60 -1.00 -6.90
N LEU A 47 -1.43 -1.47 -7.84
CA LEU A 47 -2.04 -2.82 -7.83
C LEU A 47 -1.01 -3.95 -7.75
N SER A 48 0.26 -3.69 -8.03
CA SER A 48 1.35 -4.64 -7.78
C SER A 48 1.43 -5.08 -6.31
N ILE A 49 1.06 -4.21 -5.37
CA ILE A 49 1.11 -4.49 -3.92
C ILE A 49 0.14 -5.61 -3.51
N PRO A 50 -1.18 -5.54 -3.76
CA PRO A 50 -2.09 -6.63 -3.41
C PRO A 50 -1.74 -7.93 -4.14
N ILE A 51 -1.19 -7.87 -5.36
CA ILE A 51 -0.68 -9.06 -6.06
C ILE A 51 0.50 -9.68 -5.29
N ALA A 52 1.46 -8.87 -4.83
CA ALA A 52 2.58 -9.33 -4.04
C ALA A 52 2.13 -9.95 -2.71
N TYR A 53 1.14 -9.34 -2.03
CA TYR A 53 0.55 -9.90 -0.81
C TYR A 53 -0.13 -11.24 -1.07
N MET A 54 -0.98 -11.35 -2.10
CA MET A 54 -1.62 -12.61 -2.49
C MET A 54 -0.59 -13.72 -2.73
N ARG A 55 0.45 -13.42 -3.52
CA ARG A 55 1.52 -14.38 -3.83
C ARG A 55 2.23 -14.83 -2.56
N THR A 56 2.59 -13.90 -1.68
CA THR A 56 3.24 -14.21 -0.40
C THR A 56 2.33 -15.11 0.45
N THR A 57 1.07 -14.73 0.61
CA THR A 57 0.09 -15.48 1.41
C THR A 57 -0.16 -16.89 0.86
N ASN A 58 -0.10 -17.08 -0.46
CA ASN A 58 -0.25 -18.40 -1.07
C ASN A 58 0.91 -19.35 -0.76
N THR A 59 2.10 -18.84 -0.42
CA THR A 59 3.25 -19.65 -0.01
C THR A 59 3.20 -20.08 1.46
N MET A 60 2.33 -19.48 2.26
CA MET A 60 2.21 -19.80 3.69
C MET A 60 1.51 -21.15 3.89
N THR A 61 1.92 -21.86 4.94
CA THR A 61 1.29 -23.11 5.39
C THR A 61 -0.12 -22.85 5.92
N ALA A 62 -1.01 -23.83 5.85
CA ALA A 62 -2.37 -23.69 6.37
C ALA A 62 -2.34 -23.51 7.89
N SER A 63 -2.76 -22.34 8.36
CA SER A 63 -2.72 -21.96 9.77
C SER A 63 -3.56 -20.69 10.01
N THR A 64 -3.75 -20.35 11.28
CA THR A 64 -4.34 -19.06 11.69
C THR A 64 -3.57 -17.87 11.12
N GLY A 65 -2.24 -17.93 11.02
CA GLY A 65 -1.47 -16.82 10.46
C GLY A 65 -1.73 -16.63 8.96
N LYS A 66 -1.92 -17.72 8.20
CA LYS A 66 -2.37 -17.64 6.80
C LYS A 66 -3.77 -17.07 6.69
N GLU A 67 -4.71 -17.49 7.53
CA GLU A 67 -6.08 -16.95 7.55
C GLU A 67 -6.07 -15.44 7.81
N MET A 68 -5.29 -14.97 8.79
CA MET A 68 -5.14 -13.53 9.07
C MET A 68 -4.55 -12.78 7.87
N ALA A 69 -3.50 -13.31 7.24
CA ALA A 69 -2.93 -12.69 6.05
C ALA A 69 -3.92 -12.67 4.86
N GLN A 70 -4.75 -13.71 4.69
CA GLN A 70 -5.80 -13.74 3.66
C GLN A 70 -6.88 -12.69 3.91
N ILE A 71 -7.31 -12.51 5.16
CA ILE A 71 -8.21 -11.41 5.56
C ILE A 71 -7.56 -10.07 5.21
N GLY A 72 -6.30 -9.88 5.59
CA GLY A 72 -5.57 -8.64 5.30
C GLY A 72 -5.45 -8.35 3.80
N VAL A 73 -5.18 -9.36 2.97
CA VAL A 73 -5.22 -9.26 1.50
C VAL A 73 -6.60 -8.80 1.02
N LEU A 74 -7.67 -9.46 1.47
CA LEU A 74 -9.03 -9.16 1.01
C LEU A 74 -9.43 -7.72 1.33
N VAL A 75 -9.20 -7.29 2.57
CA VAL A 75 -9.45 -5.91 3.02
C VAL A 75 -8.64 -4.91 2.20
N THR A 76 -7.36 -5.22 1.92
CA THR A 76 -6.49 -4.37 1.09
C THR A 76 -7.02 -4.25 -0.33
N ILE A 77 -7.49 -5.33 -0.96
CA ILE A 77 -8.04 -5.29 -2.33
C ILE A 77 -9.29 -4.40 -2.40
N VAL A 78 -10.21 -4.56 -1.44
CA VAL A 78 -11.41 -3.71 -1.35
C VAL A 78 -11.01 -2.23 -1.17
N ALA A 79 -10.07 -1.97 -0.26
CA ALA A 79 -9.56 -0.63 -0.01
C ALA A 79 -8.95 0.01 -1.25
N PHE A 80 -8.10 -0.72 -1.99
CA PHE A 80 -7.47 -0.24 -3.22
C PHE A 80 -8.51 0.09 -4.30
N GLY A 81 -9.51 -0.78 -4.48
CA GLY A 81 -10.57 -0.54 -5.47
C GLY A 81 -11.29 0.78 -5.22
N GLY A 82 -11.62 1.08 -3.97
CA GLY A 82 -12.25 2.36 -3.63
C GLY A 82 -11.26 3.54 -3.52
N GLY A 83 -10.00 3.30 -3.17
CA GLY A 83 -8.94 4.30 -3.20
C GLY A 83 -8.70 4.84 -4.62
N MET A 84 -8.67 3.94 -5.62
CA MET A 84 -8.61 4.34 -7.04
C MET A 84 -9.81 5.19 -7.47
N VAL A 85 -10.97 5.03 -6.85
CA VAL A 85 -12.13 5.90 -7.09
C VAL A 85 -11.88 7.29 -6.49
N ALA A 86 -11.30 7.37 -5.30
CA ALA A 86 -10.89 8.65 -4.72
C ALA A 86 -9.88 9.38 -5.63
N ASP A 87 -8.89 8.65 -6.16
CA ASP A 87 -7.87 9.21 -7.06
C ASP A 87 -8.49 9.68 -8.38
N ALA A 88 -9.53 9.00 -8.88
CA ALA A 88 -10.28 9.46 -10.06
C ALA A 88 -11.03 10.78 -9.81
N PHE A 89 -11.59 10.98 -8.60
CA PHE A 89 -12.18 12.27 -8.22
C PHE A 89 -11.12 13.35 -8.03
N ALA A 90 -9.95 13.01 -7.50
CA ALA A 90 -8.80 13.91 -7.43
C ALA A 90 -8.41 14.42 -8.82
N ALA A 91 -8.29 13.50 -9.79
CA ALA A 91 -8.00 13.83 -11.19
C ALA A 91 -9.06 14.72 -11.85
N ALA A 92 -10.31 14.67 -11.36
CA ALA A 92 -11.41 15.50 -11.83
C ALA A 92 -11.53 16.85 -11.09
N GLY A 93 -10.73 17.09 -10.05
CA GLY A 93 -10.79 18.30 -9.23
C GLY A 93 -11.94 18.31 -8.20
N ASP A 94 -12.52 17.15 -7.86
CA ASP A 94 -13.55 17.04 -6.83
C ASP A 94 -12.93 16.61 -5.49
N ASP A 95 -12.36 17.58 -4.78
CA ASP A 95 -11.66 17.35 -3.51
C ASP A 95 -12.60 16.85 -2.40
N ALA A 96 -13.89 17.24 -2.42
CA ALA A 96 -14.86 16.81 -1.43
C ALA A 96 -15.15 15.30 -1.55
N ALA A 97 -15.39 14.82 -2.77
CA ALA A 97 -15.56 13.39 -3.04
C ALA A 97 -14.27 12.62 -2.78
N ARG A 98 -13.12 13.14 -3.26
CA ARG A 98 -11.79 12.56 -3.02
C ARG A 98 -11.54 12.34 -1.54
N ASN A 99 -11.69 13.38 -0.71
CA ASN A 99 -11.37 13.30 0.71
C ASN A 99 -12.32 12.37 1.46
N THR A 100 -13.62 12.39 1.14
CA THR A 100 -14.63 11.52 1.79
C THR A 100 -14.36 10.06 1.51
N ILE A 101 -14.14 9.71 0.23
CA ILE A 101 -13.89 8.33 -0.19
C ILE A 101 -12.48 7.91 0.26
N GLY A 102 -11.48 8.74 0.03
CA GLY A 102 -10.09 8.49 0.42
C GLY A 102 -9.96 8.21 1.91
N GLN A 103 -10.61 8.99 2.76
CA GLN A 103 -10.58 8.77 4.22
C GLN A 103 -11.11 7.39 4.60
N LEU A 104 -12.25 6.98 4.04
CA LEU A 104 -12.83 5.67 4.33
C LEU A 104 -11.96 4.53 3.80
N LEU A 105 -11.48 4.64 2.57
CA LEU A 105 -10.87 3.52 1.86
C LEU A 105 -9.38 3.37 2.18
N TRP A 106 -8.61 4.47 2.24
CA TRP A 106 -7.20 4.40 2.62
C TRP A 106 -7.02 4.07 4.11
N SER A 107 -7.92 4.48 5.00
CA SER A 107 -7.89 3.98 6.38
C SER A 107 -8.22 2.48 6.45
N THR A 108 -9.16 1.98 5.62
CA THR A 108 -9.45 0.55 5.49
C THR A 108 -8.23 -0.24 5.00
N MET A 109 -7.41 0.32 4.10
CA MET A 109 -6.13 -0.28 3.69
C MET A 109 -5.20 -0.50 4.90
N MET A 110 -5.17 0.42 5.86
CA MET A 110 -4.34 0.30 7.06
C MET A 110 -4.83 -0.83 7.98
N ILE A 111 -6.15 -1.08 8.05
CA ILE A 111 -6.69 -2.28 8.70
C ILE A 111 -6.19 -3.55 7.99
N GLY A 112 -6.23 -3.58 6.66
CA GLY A 112 -5.68 -4.68 5.87
C GLY A 112 -4.18 -4.91 6.15
N THR A 113 -3.42 -3.82 6.25
CA THR A 113 -1.99 -3.82 6.58
C THR A 113 -1.73 -4.40 7.98
N PHE A 114 -2.58 -4.11 8.97
CA PHE A 114 -2.49 -4.72 10.30
C PHE A 114 -2.65 -6.24 10.24
N PHE A 115 -3.69 -6.74 9.57
CA PHE A 115 -3.95 -8.18 9.46
C PHE A 115 -2.86 -8.91 8.66
N LEU A 116 -2.32 -8.29 7.61
CA LEU A 116 -1.14 -8.78 6.89
C LEU A 116 0.06 -8.92 7.83
N GLY A 117 0.38 -7.87 8.59
CA GLY A 117 1.47 -7.89 9.57
C GLY A 117 1.27 -8.98 10.63
N LEU A 118 0.06 -9.13 11.16
CA LEU A 118 -0.28 -10.18 12.14
C LEU A 118 -0.09 -11.58 11.54
N GLY A 119 -0.60 -11.81 10.34
CA GLY A 119 -0.43 -13.10 9.66
C GLY A 119 1.04 -13.44 9.40
N TYR A 120 1.81 -12.45 8.94
CA TYR A 120 3.25 -12.61 8.69
C TYR A 120 4.08 -12.77 9.96
N TYR A 121 3.63 -12.19 11.08
CA TYR A 121 4.24 -12.39 12.39
C TYR A 121 4.05 -13.84 12.87
N LEU A 122 2.81 -14.33 12.82
CA LEU A 122 2.44 -15.67 13.28
C LEU A 122 3.13 -16.78 12.47
N GLU A 123 3.16 -16.65 11.14
CA GLU A 123 3.82 -17.64 10.26
C GLU A 123 5.32 -17.40 10.07
N LYS A 124 5.88 -16.32 10.62
CA LYS A 124 7.26 -15.89 10.33
C LYS A 124 7.51 -15.74 8.83
N ALA A 125 6.46 -15.35 8.09
CA ALA A 125 6.52 -15.14 6.65
C ALA A 125 7.41 -13.94 6.29
N PHE A 126 7.75 -13.06 7.23
CA PHE A 126 8.81 -12.05 7.13
C PHE A 126 9.57 -11.98 8.46
N PRO A 127 10.74 -11.30 8.50
CA PRO A 127 11.40 -10.99 9.76
C PRO A 127 10.42 -10.36 10.74
N VAL A 128 10.43 -10.84 11.99
CA VAL A 128 9.48 -10.46 13.05
C VAL A 128 9.35 -8.94 13.19
N VAL A 129 10.45 -8.22 13.07
CA VAL A 129 10.49 -6.75 13.12
C VAL A 129 9.66 -6.12 12.00
N VAL A 130 9.78 -6.60 10.76
CA VAL A 130 9.02 -6.09 9.62
C VAL A 130 7.53 -6.36 9.80
N SER A 131 7.17 -7.57 10.23
CA SER A 131 5.78 -7.94 10.52
C SER A 131 5.19 -7.08 11.65
N GLY A 132 5.94 -6.84 12.72
CA GLY A 132 5.52 -5.98 13.82
C GLY A 132 5.38 -4.51 13.40
N LEU A 133 6.26 -4.00 12.55
CA LEU A 133 6.15 -2.64 11.99
C LEU A 133 4.91 -2.49 11.11
N LEU A 134 4.56 -3.50 10.30
CA LEU A 134 3.30 -3.50 9.53
C LEU A 134 2.08 -3.45 10.45
N MET A 135 2.08 -4.21 11.54
CA MET A 135 0.99 -4.15 12.54
C MET A 135 0.88 -2.76 13.16
N LEU A 136 1.99 -2.22 13.66
CA LEU A 136 2.01 -0.90 14.28
C LEU A 136 1.54 0.18 13.30
N LEU A 137 2.04 0.14 12.07
CA LEU A 137 1.67 1.09 11.03
C LEU A 137 0.21 0.94 10.62
N GLY A 138 -0.33 -0.28 10.59
CA GLY A 138 -1.76 -0.50 10.33
C GLY A 138 -2.65 0.16 11.38
N VAL A 139 -2.27 0.12 12.67
CA VAL A 139 -3.01 0.80 13.74
C VAL A 139 -2.85 2.31 13.67
N VAL A 140 -1.60 2.80 13.63
CA VAL A 140 -1.31 4.24 13.60
C VAL A 140 -1.88 4.87 12.35
N GLY A 141 -1.67 4.26 11.19
CA GLY A 141 -2.17 4.73 9.91
C GLY A 141 -3.69 4.76 9.85
N PHE A 142 -4.38 3.76 10.43
CA PHE A 142 -5.84 3.80 10.53
C PHE A 142 -6.32 5.01 11.35
N LEU A 143 -5.68 5.30 12.49
CA LEU A 143 -6.04 6.46 13.31
C LEU A 143 -5.76 7.77 12.57
N VAL A 144 -4.61 7.89 11.92
CA VAL A 144 -4.22 9.08 11.14
C VAL A 144 -5.22 9.34 10.01
N LEU A 145 -5.50 8.34 9.18
CA LEU A 145 -6.39 8.49 8.03
C LEU A 145 -7.86 8.55 8.45
N GLY A 146 -8.30 7.56 9.24
CA GLY A 146 -9.71 7.35 9.55
C GLY A 146 -10.28 8.41 10.48
N ILE A 147 -9.48 8.93 11.41
CA ILE A 147 -9.91 9.97 12.36
C ILE A 147 -9.34 11.34 11.98
N GLY A 148 -8.07 11.39 11.58
CA GLY A 148 -7.39 12.64 11.23
C GLY A 148 -7.71 13.17 9.82
N GLY A 149 -8.28 12.36 8.93
CA GLY A 149 -8.64 12.75 7.57
C GLY A 149 -7.54 12.48 6.54
N THR A 150 -7.79 12.93 5.30
CA THR A 150 -6.88 12.75 4.15
C THR A 150 -6.29 14.06 3.63
N ASP A 151 -6.46 15.14 4.38
CA ASP A 151 -5.91 16.43 3.99
C ASP A 151 -4.37 16.38 4.03
N GLN A 152 -3.77 16.92 2.96
CA GLN A 152 -2.33 16.89 2.70
C GLN A 152 -1.65 18.18 3.16
N ASP A 153 -2.10 18.76 4.27
CA ASP A 153 -1.43 19.90 4.88
C ASP A 153 0.01 19.52 5.28
N GLU A 154 0.94 20.47 5.22
CA GLU A 154 2.37 20.23 5.49
C GLU A 154 2.66 19.63 6.89
N ASN A 155 1.75 19.83 7.84
CA ASN A 155 1.85 19.28 9.20
C ASN A 155 1.03 17.99 9.41
N SER A 156 0.44 17.45 8.35
CA SER A 156 -0.38 16.25 8.41
C SER A 156 0.48 15.02 8.69
N LEU A 157 0.10 14.22 9.69
CA LEU A 157 0.75 12.93 9.96
C LEU A 157 0.63 11.97 8.77
N LEU A 158 -0.29 12.22 7.84
CA LEU A 158 -0.40 11.50 6.58
C LEU A 158 0.91 11.54 5.77
N MET A 159 1.58 12.70 5.76
CA MET A 159 2.86 12.91 5.07
C MET A 159 4.01 12.09 5.68
N VAL A 160 3.80 11.51 6.86
CA VAL A 160 4.77 10.61 7.50
C VAL A 160 4.34 9.15 7.34
N VAL A 161 3.07 8.84 7.57
CA VAL A 161 2.54 7.47 7.51
C VAL A 161 2.70 6.85 6.12
N MET A 162 2.33 7.56 5.06
CA MET A 162 2.33 7.00 3.70
C MET A 162 3.77 6.70 3.20
N PRO A 163 4.76 7.58 3.38
CA PRO A 163 6.14 7.24 3.04
C PRO A 163 6.70 6.06 3.85
N ILE A 164 6.40 5.98 5.16
CA ILE A 164 6.83 4.83 5.97
C ILE A 164 6.19 3.54 5.45
N TRP A 165 4.90 3.58 5.07
CA TRP A 165 4.23 2.44 4.47
C TRP A 165 4.95 1.99 3.19
N MET A 166 5.24 2.91 2.27
CA MET A 166 5.97 2.60 1.04
C MET A 166 7.36 2.02 1.32
N LEU A 167 8.09 2.55 2.31
CA LEU A 167 9.39 2.00 2.71
C LEU A 167 9.29 0.55 3.22
N LEU A 168 8.22 0.21 3.96
CA LEU A 168 7.98 -1.18 4.36
C LEU A 168 7.66 -2.08 3.17
N ILE A 169 6.89 -1.60 2.18
CA ILE A 169 6.64 -2.32 0.93
C ILE A 169 7.96 -2.60 0.21
N ILE A 170 8.82 -1.59 0.06
CA ILE A 170 10.14 -1.73 -0.56
C ILE A 170 11.00 -2.74 0.21
N ALA A 171 11.03 -2.64 1.55
CA ALA A 171 11.79 -3.55 2.40
C ALA A 171 11.31 -5.01 2.21
N MET A 172 10.00 -5.26 2.18
CA MET A 172 9.45 -6.59 1.87
C MET A 172 9.89 -7.07 0.49
N GLY A 173 9.90 -6.20 -0.52
CA GLY A 173 10.41 -6.52 -1.85
C GLY A 173 11.86 -6.99 -1.83
N VAL A 174 12.75 -6.22 -1.19
CA VAL A 174 14.17 -6.56 -1.05
C VAL A 174 14.36 -7.87 -0.28
N ILE A 175 13.64 -8.07 0.82
CA ILE A 175 13.71 -9.30 1.61
C ILE A 175 13.25 -10.51 0.78
N THR A 176 12.17 -10.36 0.02
CA THR A 176 11.63 -11.43 -0.83
C THR A 176 12.61 -11.82 -1.93
N LEU A 177 13.26 -10.84 -2.58
CA LEU A 177 14.27 -11.10 -3.60
C LEU A 177 15.50 -11.85 -3.08
N ARG A 178 15.83 -11.68 -1.79
CA ARG A 178 17.00 -12.30 -1.15
C ARG A 178 16.70 -13.69 -0.58
N ARG A 179 15.45 -14.16 -0.63
CA ARG A 179 15.09 -15.52 -0.26
C ARG A 179 15.34 -16.45 -1.44
N GLU A 180 16.24 -17.40 -1.23
CA GLU A 180 16.54 -18.49 -2.18
C GLU A 180 15.28 -19.33 -2.47
#